data_AF-A0A978VPT4-F1
#
_entry.id   AF-A0A978VPT4-F1
#
_cell.length_a   1.000
_cell.length_b   1.000
_cell.length_c   1.000
_cell.angle_alpha   90.00
_cell.angle_beta   90.00
_cell.angle_gamma   90.00
#
_symmetry.space_group_name_H-M   'P 1'
#
loop_
_entity.id
_entity.type
_entity.pdbx_description
1 polymer ?
#
loop_
_entity_poly.entity_id
_entity_poly.type
_entity_poly.pdbx_seq_one_letter_code
_entity_poly.pdbx_strand_id
1 'polypeptide(L)'
;MTILPSTAVTFTLIAAVVIPLIVPFTHAIGSGDTLAVSYGTGTVCGVVANQPTQSIVCYRGGQNITLDPNISFSSIAGGRRSLCGLRSGGYSLLCWDNLVSENWSFESKRIYFNSTVLLENLSVGGDQICATVVGTGDLKCWRGDRAFNWSSGSDRFVSISSGSSFSCGILNGSSSVRCWGNDSIANQIENEFGNMSMLSIEAGDSHVCGLNMTGFLVCKGNNVSGQSNAPIGSAMEFSRGLSLGADHSCAIRRNGSVICWGGGGKFWVNETLSFELIVSGLDFVCGLTTRNFSVLCWGPGWGSNSNGSVSDSELSLPEILPGPCVQSSSCGNCSIYPLSQKICSGTGSVCQRNCGGPEILVSPPLVPPSLPFPPFPPPPSDSPSKPLRRGLLAFAIVGSVGIVAGICTVIYCLWTGVCFGNKKIHNSVQPTITRGSSNGGVTTSNNSPPSRSSTIRRQGSRIMRRQRSGTSSKHADRAEEFSLAELAVATNNFSLENKIGAGSFGVVYRGKLSDGRDVAIKRGEIGHKTKKFQEKESAFDSELSFLVVDFAVPAIMAGELVKVLDQRVGPPELNEAEAVELVAYTAMHCVNLEGKERPTITDIVANLERALALCDDSHGSISSGTISIVSE
;
A
#
# COMPACT_ATOMS: atom_id res chain seq x y z
N MET A 1 57.54 48.83 40.37
CA MET A 1 56.08 48.78 40.62
C MET A 1 55.43 48.37 39.30
N THR A 2 55.00 47.12 39.13
CA THR A 2 53.70 46.53 39.57
C THR A 2 52.52 47.08 38.77
N ILE A 3 51.53 46.31 38.27
CA ILE A 3 51.27 44.85 38.28
C ILE A 3 50.29 44.53 37.11
N LEU A 4 50.28 43.26 36.68
CA LEU A 4 49.40 42.48 35.76
C LEU A 4 48.15 43.08 35.02
N PRO A 5 47.73 42.46 33.90
CA PRO A 5 46.56 42.85 33.11
C PRO A 5 45.22 42.37 33.70
N SER A 6 44.13 43.07 33.38
CA SER A 6 42.76 42.69 33.73
C SER A 6 42.16 41.71 32.72
N THR A 7 42.27 40.40 32.97
CA THR A 7 41.54 39.37 32.22
C THR A 7 40.10 39.24 32.73
N ALA A 8 39.19 40.09 32.23
CA ALA A 8 37.76 39.88 32.38
C ALA A 8 37.24 38.98 31.26
N VAL A 9 37.29 37.65 31.46
CA VAL A 9 36.71 36.69 30.52
C VAL A 9 35.18 36.74 30.64
N THR A 10 34.53 37.42 29.69
CA THR A 10 33.08 37.35 29.53
C THR A 10 32.69 35.97 29.00
N PHE A 11 32.36 35.04 29.90
CA PHE A 11 31.65 33.82 29.54
C PHE A 11 30.23 34.19 29.10
N THR A 12 30.05 34.49 27.82
CA THR A 12 28.75 34.44 27.15
C THR A 12 28.30 33.00 27.12
N LEU A 13 27.59 32.60 28.18
CA LEU A 13 26.92 31.32 28.27
C LEU A 13 25.74 31.36 27.28
N ILE A 14 26.04 31.09 26.01
CA ILE A 14 25.05 30.82 24.99
C ILE A 14 24.34 29.54 25.44
N ALA A 15 23.28 29.72 26.22
CA ALA A 15 22.25 28.73 26.39
C ALA A 15 21.61 28.56 25.02
N ALA A 16 22.24 27.74 24.18
CA ALA A 16 21.62 27.13 23.03
C ALA A 16 20.50 26.27 23.60
N VAL A 17 19.34 26.89 23.79
CA VAL A 17 18.08 26.20 23.93
C VAL A 17 17.88 25.52 22.59
N VAL A 18 18.45 24.32 22.47
CA VAL A 18 18.01 23.32 21.52
C VAL A 18 16.61 22.96 21.99
N ILE A 19 15.67 23.85 21.67
CA ILE A 19 14.28 23.46 21.44
C ILE A 19 14.45 22.34 20.42
N PRO A 20 14.14 21.07 20.77
CA PRO A 20 14.02 20.09 19.71
C PRO A 20 12.96 20.67 18.79
N LEU A 21 13.35 21.02 17.57
CA LEU A 21 12.42 21.13 16.47
C LEU A 21 11.82 19.72 16.34
N ILE A 22 10.79 19.48 17.15
CA ILE A 22 9.75 18.51 16.87
C ILE A 22 9.05 19.12 15.68
N VAL A 23 9.70 18.99 14.52
CA VAL A 23 9.04 19.07 13.23
C VAL A 23 7.91 18.06 13.37
N PRO A 24 6.64 18.48 13.40
CA PRO A 24 5.57 17.52 13.51
C PRO A 24 5.73 16.61 12.29
N PHE A 25 5.94 15.32 12.53
CA PHE A 25 5.99 14.33 11.46
C PHE A 25 4.56 14.18 10.95
N THR A 26 4.21 15.03 10.00
CA THR A 26 2.86 15.20 9.47
C THR A 26 2.63 14.27 8.29
N HIS A 27 1.42 13.69 8.19
CA HIS A 27 1.04 12.78 7.10
C HIS A 27 -0.29 13.22 6.43
N ALA A 28 -0.42 13.20 5.09
CA ALA A 28 -1.69 13.44 4.38
C ALA A 28 -2.07 12.24 3.51
N ILE A 29 -3.33 11.85 3.50
CA ILE A 29 -3.69 10.47 3.21
C ILE A 29 -5.08 10.42 2.56
N GLY A 30 -5.44 9.31 1.90
CA GLY A 30 -6.78 9.14 1.36
C GLY A 30 -7.08 7.82 0.68
N SER A 31 -8.23 7.80 0.02
CA SER A 31 -8.66 6.76 -0.92
C SER A 31 -8.17 7.06 -2.34
N GLY A 32 -8.18 6.05 -3.21
CA GLY A 32 -7.64 6.12 -4.56
C GLY A 32 -8.67 6.61 -5.57
N ASP A 33 -8.28 7.61 -6.35
CA ASP A 33 -9.09 8.21 -7.41
C ASP A 33 -8.22 8.48 -8.66
N THR A 34 -8.69 9.22 -9.66
CA THR A 34 -7.91 9.55 -10.86
C THR A 34 -6.94 10.71 -10.68
N LEU A 35 -6.95 11.37 -9.52
CA LEU A 35 -5.99 12.39 -9.08
C LEU A 35 -5.48 12.00 -7.69
N ALA A 36 -4.21 12.25 -7.39
CA ALA A 36 -3.60 11.94 -6.09
C ALA A 36 -2.44 12.90 -5.75
N VAL A 37 -2.10 12.99 -4.47
CA VAL A 37 -1.03 13.86 -3.94
C VAL A 37 -0.05 13.05 -3.09
N SER A 38 1.24 13.09 -3.44
CA SER A 38 2.34 12.68 -2.54
C SER A 38 2.79 13.89 -1.73
N TYR A 39 2.35 13.96 -0.48
CA TYR A 39 2.44 15.18 0.33
C TYR A 39 3.87 15.52 0.78
N GLY A 40 4.69 14.52 1.10
CA GLY A 40 6.07 14.74 1.57
C GLY A 40 7.02 15.22 0.47
N THR A 41 6.53 15.39 -0.76
CA THR A 41 7.24 15.91 -1.93
C THR A 41 6.49 17.01 -2.68
N GLY A 42 5.28 17.38 -2.24
CA GLY A 42 4.40 18.34 -2.93
C GLY A 42 4.07 17.91 -4.38
N THR A 43 3.95 16.61 -4.63
CA THR A 43 3.81 16.07 -6.00
C THR A 43 2.36 15.72 -6.28
N VAL A 44 1.79 16.29 -7.34
CA VAL A 44 0.38 16.11 -7.74
C VAL A 44 0.36 15.26 -8.99
N CYS A 45 -0.30 14.11 -8.95
CA CYS A 45 -0.33 13.15 -10.05
C CYS A 45 -1.76 12.91 -10.52
N GLY A 46 -1.96 12.75 -11.82
CA GLY A 46 -3.25 12.45 -12.43
C GLY A 46 -3.14 11.38 -13.51
N VAL A 47 -4.24 10.64 -13.71
CA VAL A 47 -4.39 9.71 -14.84
C VAL A 47 -4.86 10.49 -16.06
N VAL A 48 -4.09 10.45 -17.15
CA VAL A 48 -4.29 11.32 -18.31
C VAL A 48 -5.50 10.89 -19.16
N ALA A 49 -6.31 11.86 -19.56
CA ALA A 49 -7.46 11.71 -20.45
C ALA A 49 -7.07 11.84 -21.93
N ASN A 50 -7.99 11.44 -22.82
CA ASN A 50 -7.88 11.61 -24.28
C ASN A 50 -6.62 10.95 -24.89
N GLN A 51 -6.15 9.86 -24.27
CA GLN A 51 -5.03 9.02 -24.74
C GLN A 51 -5.44 7.53 -24.71
N PRO A 52 -4.90 6.69 -25.62
CA PRO A 52 -5.22 5.26 -25.65
C PRO A 52 -4.67 4.51 -24.44
N THR A 53 -3.52 4.96 -23.91
CA THR A 53 -2.99 4.52 -22.62
C THR A 53 -3.32 5.56 -21.56
N GLN A 54 -4.12 5.18 -20.56
CA GLN A 54 -4.45 6.03 -19.40
C GLN A 54 -3.26 6.07 -18.43
N SER A 55 -2.16 6.69 -18.88
CA SER A 55 -0.89 6.78 -18.15
C SER A 55 -0.96 7.79 -16.99
N ILE A 56 0.04 7.74 -16.10
CA ILE A 56 0.14 8.67 -14.97
C ILE A 56 1.16 9.76 -15.29
N VAL A 57 0.74 11.01 -15.17
CA VAL A 57 1.63 12.18 -15.21
C VAL A 57 1.55 12.92 -13.89
N CYS A 58 2.71 13.25 -13.35
CA CYS A 58 2.90 13.99 -12.12
C CYS A 58 3.45 15.40 -12.40
N TYR A 59 3.05 16.37 -11.59
CA TYR A 59 3.59 17.73 -11.56
C TYR A 59 4.36 17.95 -10.27
N ARG A 60 5.58 18.49 -10.39
CA ARG A 60 6.42 18.89 -9.27
C ARG A 60 7.34 20.03 -9.69
N GLY A 61 7.46 21.08 -8.87
CA GLY A 61 8.48 22.12 -9.05
C GLY A 61 8.44 22.86 -10.40
N GLY A 62 7.28 22.96 -11.04
CA GLY A 62 7.15 23.58 -12.37
C GLY A 62 7.30 22.64 -13.55
N GLN A 63 7.50 21.33 -13.33
CA GLN A 63 7.78 20.35 -14.38
C GLN A 63 6.81 19.16 -14.33
N ASN A 64 6.52 18.63 -15.52
CA ASN A 64 5.75 17.39 -15.71
C ASN A 64 6.68 16.19 -15.76
N ILE A 65 6.26 15.10 -15.13
CA ILE A 65 6.99 13.84 -14.99
C ILE A 65 6.01 12.73 -15.39
N THR A 66 6.24 12.09 -16.53
CA THR A 66 5.52 10.85 -16.88
C THR A 66 6.12 9.70 -16.09
N LEU A 67 5.29 8.84 -15.50
CA LEU A 67 5.76 7.66 -14.78
C LEU A 67 5.78 6.42 -15.68
N ASP A 68 6.91 5.72 -15.71
CA ASP A 68 7.02 4.40 -16.33
C ASP A 68 6.45 3.30 -15.42
N PRO A 69 5.87 2.23 -15.98
CA PRO A 69 5.66 1.99 -17.42
C PRO A 69 4.42 2.70 -17.97
N ASN A 70 4.44 3.07 -19.26
CA ASN A 70 3.29 3.61 -19.98
C ASN A 70 2.19 2.55 -20.20
N ILE A 71 1.34 2.36 -19.18
CA ILE A 71 0.17 1.46 -19.17
C ILE A 71 -1.04 2.19 -18.60
N SER A 72 -2.25 1.66 -18.85
CA SER A 72 -3.48 2.23 -18.31
C SER A 72 -3.70 1.93 -16.82
N PHE A 73 -4.07 2.97 -16.06
CA PHE A 73 -4.46 2.89 -14.65
C PHE A 73 -5.92 3.29 -14.44
N SER A 74 -6.59 2.67 -13.46
CA SER A 74 -7.97 3.00 -13.08
C SER A 74 -8.05 3.93 -11.87
N SER A 75 -7.09 3.84 -10.94
CA SER A 75 -6.99 4.71 -9.77
C SER A 75 -5.55 4.82 -9.30
N ILE A 76 -5.24 5.96 -8.68
CA ILE A 76 -3.97 6.29 -8.06
C ILE A 76 -4.21 6.81 -6.64
N ALA A 77 -3.28 6.57 -5.75
CA ALA A 77 -3.30 7.07 -4.38
C ALA A 77 -1.88 7.47 -3.96
N GLY A 78 -1.77 8.57 -3.24
CA GLY A 78 -0.51 9.12 -2.76
C GLY A 78 -0.32 8.87 -1.27
N GLY A 79 0.93 8.66 -0.86
CA GLY A 79 1.35 8.57 0.53
C GLY A 79 2.51 9.53 0.79
N ARG A 80 3.39 9.17 1.73
CA ARG A 80 4.43 10.10 2.22
C ARG A 80 5.43 10.53 1.17
N ARG A 81 6.07 9.55 0.53
CA ARG A 81 7.09 9.72 -0.52
C ARG A 81 6.91 8.66 -1.59
N SER A 82 5.67 8.21 -1.72
CA SER A 82 5.25 7.09 -2.55
C SER A 82 3.95 7.43 -3.24
N LEU A 83 3.83 6.98 -4.49
CA LEU A 83 2.57 6.93 -5.23
C LEU A 83 2.29 5.47 -5.55
N CYS A 84 1.04 5.05 -5.51
CA CYS A 84 0.62 3.74 -6.04
C CYS A 84 -0.48 3.92 -7.07
N GLY A 85 -0.46 3.08 -8.10
CA GLY A 85 -1.43 3.05 -9.19
C GLY A 85 -1.97 1.63 -9.38
N LEU A 86 -3.28 1.49 -9.29
CA LEU A 86 -4.00 0.27 -9.62
C LEU A 86 -4.22 0.24 -11.14
N ARG A 87 -3.71 -0.80 -11.80
CA ARG A 87 -3.82 -0.95 -13.26
C ARG A 87 -5.27 -1.15 -13.68
N SER A 88 -5.66 -0.60 -14.82
CA SER A 88 -7.01 -0.81 -15.40
C SER A 88 -7.31 -2.30 -15.52
N GLY A 89 -8.43 -2.73 -14.93
CA GLY A 89 -8.81 -4.14 -14.78
C GLY A 89 -8.44 -4.77 -13.42
N GLY A 90 -7.77 -4.06 -12.51
CA GLY A 90 -7.61 -4.47 -11.10
C GLY A 90 -6.62 -5.60 -10.80
N TYR A 91 -6.04 -6.24 -11.82
CA TYR A 91 -5.15 -7.41 -11.67
C TYR A 91 -3.70 -7.09 -11.26
N SER A 92 -3.31 -5.82 -11.17
CA SER A 92 -1.93 -5.41 -10.86
C SER A 92 -1.87 -4.08 -10.12
N LEU A 93 -1.04 -4.01 -9.07
CA LEU A 93 -0.77 -2.79 -8.30
C LEU A 93 0.72 -2.45 -8.39
N LEU A 94 1.03 -1.24 -8.86
CA LEU A 94 2.38 -0.71 -8.97
C LEU A 94 2.54 0.46 -7.99
N CYS A 95 3.73 0.60 -7.41
CA CYS A 95 4.09 1.74 -6.57
C CYS A 95 5.46 2.28 -6.93
N TRP A 96 5.59 3.60 -6.91
CA TRP A 96 6.84 4.33 -7.09
C TRP A 96 7.27 4.87 -5.72
N ASP A 97 8.50 4.55 -5.32
CA ASP A 97 9.07 4.94 -4.04
C ASP A 97 10.06 6.09 -4.20
N ASN A 98 10.39 6.76 -3.10
CA ASN A 98 11.46 7.75 -3.04
C ASN A 98 11.30 8.85 -4.09
N LEU A 99 10.10 9.46 -4.15
CA LEU A 99 9.78 10.64 -4.98
C LEU A 99 10.64 11.90 -4.69
N VAL A 100 11.69 11.76 -3.88
CA VAL A 100 12.67 12.78 -3.48
C VAL A 100 13.87 12.84 -4.44
N SER A 101 14.17 11.76 -5.18
CA SER A 101 15.37 11.64 -6.02
C SER A 101 15.51 12.76 -7.07
N GLU A 102 16.65 13.47 -7.04
CA GLU A 102 17.03 14.49 -8.04
C GLU A 102 17.40 13.87 -9.41
N ASN A 103 17.58 12.55 -9.51
CA ASN A 103 17.89 11.86 -10.77
C ASN A 103 16.67 11.46 -11.60
N TRP A 104 15.44 11.72 -11.13
CA TRP A 104 14.15 11.58 -11.84
C TRP A 104 13.83 10.15 -12.37
N SER A 105 14.66 9.15 -12.08
CA SER A 105 14.46 7.75 -12.43
C SER A 105 13.53 7.06 -11.43
N PHE A 106 12.22 7.11 -11.67
CA PHE A 106 11.23 6.47 -10.81
C PHE A 106 11.01 5.00 -11.19
N GLU A 107 11.81 4.10 -10.62
CA GLU A 107 11.59 2.66 -10.80
C GLU A 107 10.25 2.23 -10.15
N SER A 108 9.29 1.84 -10.99
CA SER A 108 8.05 1.23 -10.54
C SER A 108 8.33 -0.14 -9.90
N LYS A 109 7.69 -0.42 -8.76
CA LYS A 109 7.69 -1.74 -8.13
C LYS A 109 6.29 -2.31 -8.16
N ARG A 110 6.11 -3.45 -8.82
CA ARG A 110 4.88 -4.22 -8.74
C ARG A 110 4.79 -4.87 -7.36
N ILE A 111 3.76 -4.53 -6.58
CA ILE A 111 3.53 -5.11 -5.24
C ILE A 111 2.37 -6.13 -5.23
N TYR A 112 1.59 -6.16 -6.31
CA TYR A 112 0.56 -7.16 -6.52
C TYR A 112 0.44 -7.52 -8.00
N PHE A 113 0.23 -8.82 -8.28
CA PHE A 113 -0.21 -9.33 -9.56
C PHE A 113 -1.08 -10.56 -9.32
N ASN A 114 -2.28 -10.59 -9.89
CA ASN A 114 -3.13 -11.78 -9.94
C ASN A 114 -4.19 -11.64 -11.04
N SER A 115 -4.25 -12.58 -11.97
CA SER A 115 -5.22 -12.59 -13.08
C SER A 115 -6.64 -13.01 -12.68
N THR A 116 -6.82 -13.64 -11.51
CA THR A 116 -8.12 -14.15 -11.04
C THR A 116 -8.69 -13.34 -9.87
N VAL A 117 -7.82 -12.86 -8.96
CA VAL A 117 -8.21 -12.05 -7.80
C VAL A 117 -7.95 -10.58 -8.11
N LEU A 118 -8.98 -9.88 -8.57
CA LEU A 118 -8.91 -8.47 -8.95
C LEU A 118 -9.07 -7.57 -7.71
N LEU A 119 -8.44 -6.40 -7.72
CA LEU A 119 -8.53 -5.39 -6.67
C LEU A 119 -9.34 -4.16 -7.11
N GLU A 120 -9.94 -3.49 -6.13
CA GLU A 120 -10.62 -2.19 -6.20
C GLU A 120 -10.37 -1.40 -4.90
N ASN A 121 -10.87 -0.16 -4.80
CA ASN A 121 -10.74 0.71 -3.63
C ASN A 121 -9.30 0.77 -3.07
N LEU A 122 -8.33 1.12 -3.92
CA LEU A 122 -6.98 1.40 -3.47
C LEU A 122 -7.01 2.50 -2.40
N SER A 123 -6.18 2.39 -1.38
CA SER A 123 -5.91 3.46 -0.42
C SER A 123 -4.45 3.38 0.02
N VAL A 124 -3.81 4.54 0.13
CA VAL A 124 -2.39 4.65 0.51
C VAL A 124 -2.29 5.57 1.71
N GLY A 125 -1.59 5.07 2.71
CA GLY A 125 -1.34 5.59 4.05
C GLY A 125 -0.16 6.55 4.17
N GLY A 126 0.32 6.73 5.40
CA GLY A 126 1.69 7.22 5.62
C GLY A 126 2.72 6.29 4.97
N ASP A 127 2.66 5.01 5.35
CA ASP A 127 3.51 3.92 4.81
C ASP A 127 2.71 2.67 4.39
N GLN A 128 1.49 2.50 4.89
CA GLN A 128 0.63 1.35 4.60
C GLN A 128 -0.12 1.49 3.27
N ILE A 129 -0.32 0.40 2.55
CA ILE A 129 -1.08 0.37 1.29
C ILE A 129 -2.14 -0.70 1.41
N CYS A 130 -3.39 -0.40 1.12
CA CYS A 130 -4.49 -1.35 1.18
C CYS A 130 -5.38 -1.26 -0.08
N ALA A 131 -6.05 -2.36 -0.41
CA ALA A 131 -7.08 -2.45 -1.44
C ALA A 131 -8.09 -3.54 -1.04
N THR A 132 -9.31 -3.47 -1.56
CA THR A 132 -10.31 -4.55 -1.40
C THR A 132 -10.34 -5.45 -2.63
N VAL A 133 -10.65 -6.73 -2.45
CA VAL A 133 -10.85 -7.67 -3.56
C VAL A 133 -12.24 -7.47 -4.16
N VAL A 134 -12.30 -7.33 -5.49
CA VAL A 134 -13.54 -7.09 -6.26
C VAL A 134 -14.61 -8.12 -5.92
N GLY A 135 -15.81 -7.62 -5.59
CA GLY A 135 -17.00 -8.44 -5.33
C GLY A 135 -17.01 -9.23 -4.01
N THR A 136 -15.86 -9.42 -3.36
CA THR A 136 -15.82 -10.00 -2.00
C THR A 136 -15.76 -8.92 -0.93
N GLY A 137 -15.03 -7.83 -1.18
CA GLY A 137 -14.67 -6.84 -0.17
C GLY A 137 -13.56 -7.29 0.79
N ASP A 138 -12.89 -8.42 0.51
CA ASP A 138 -11.81 -8.93 1.36
C ASP A 138 -10.60 -7.98 1.33
N LEU A 139 -10.06 -7.62 2.49
CA LEU A 139 -8.95 -6.66 2.58
C LEU A 139 -7.60 -7.30 2.19
N LYS A 140 -6.85 -6.61 1.33
CA LYS A 140 -5.42 -6.90 1.06
C LYS A 140 -4.61 -5.66 1.41
N CYS A 141 -3.55 -5.83 2.19
CA CYS A 141 -2.63 -4.74 2.50
C CYS A 141 -1.17 -5.16 2.34
N TRP A 142 -0.33 -4.17 2.02
CA TRP A 142 1.10 -4.28 1.79
C TRP A 142 1.79 -3.10 2.43
N ARG A 143 3.01 -3.33 2.96
CA ARG A 143 3.82 -2.35 3.69
C ARG A 143 3.13 -1.85 4.96
N GLY A 144 3.90 -1.69 6.01
CA GLY A 144 3.39 -1.42 7.34
C GLY A 144 4.40 -1.91 8.34
N ASP A 145 4.72 -1.06 9.32
CA ASP A 145 5.66 -1.41 10.35
C ASP A 145 5.12 -2.55 11.23
N ARG A 146 6.02 -3.19 11.99
CA ARG A 146 5.64 -4.31 12.89
C ARG A 146 4.67 -3.90 14.01
N ALA A 147 4.43 -2.60 14.17
CA ALA A 147 3.47 -2.02 15.10
C ALA A 147 2.09 -1.73 14.46
N PHE A 148 1.93 -1.89 13.14
CA PHE A 148 0.64 -1.68 12.47
C PHE A 148 -0.25 -2.92 12.67
N ASN A 149 -1.34 -2.75 13.41
CA ASN A 149 -2.29 -3.81 13.70
C ASN A 149 -3.26 -4.00 12.51
N TRP A 150 -3.24 -5.16 11.86
CA TRP A 150 -4.10 -5.46 10.72
C TRP A 150 -5.52 -5.82 11.16
N SER A 151 -6.52 -5.58 10.31
CA SER A 151 -7.88 -6.07 10.56
C SER A 151 -7.92 -7.60 10.65
N SER A 152 -8.90 -8.15 11.36
CA SER A 152 -8.93 -9.56 11.79
C SER A 152 -9.13 -10.61 10.68
N GLY A 153 -9.00 -10.25 9.40
CA GLY A 153 -9.14 -11.15 8.24
C GLY A 153 -10.56 -11.66 7.97
N SER A 154 -11.46 -11.52 8.94
CA SER A 154 -12.91 -11.71 8.84
C SER A 154 -13.65 -10.55 8.18
N ASP A 155 -13.06 -9.36 8.24
CA ASP A 155 -13.77 -8.11 8.01
C ASP A 155 -13.75 -7.78 6.51
N ARG A 156 -14.94 -7.51 5.96
CA ARG A 156 -15.17 -7.26 4.53
C ARG A 156 -15.70 -5.84 4.37
N PHE A 157 -15.19 -5.12 3.38
CA PHE A 157 -15.38 -3.67 3.27
C PHE A 157 -16.02 -3.28 1.94
N VAL A 158 -16.86 -2.25 1.97
CA VAL A 158 -17.46 -1.62 0.78
C VAL A 158 -16.57 -0.49 0.25
N SER A 159 -15.90 0.21 1.15
CA SER A 159 -14.89 1.23 0.87
C SER A 159 -13.87 1.27 2.00
N ILE A 160 -12.66 1.74 1.68
CA ILE A 160 -11.58 1.95 2.64
C ILE A 160 -10.90 3.30 2.36
N SER A 161 -10.42 3.94 3.41
CA SER A 161 -9.56 5.11 3.34
C SER A 161 -8.53 5.05 4.47
N SER A 162 -7.33 5.59 4.24
CA SER A 162 -6.21 5.48 5.16
C SER A 162 -5.90 6.82 5.77
N GLY A 163 -5.40 6.82 7.00
CA GLY A 163 -4.81 7.97 7.67
C GLY A 163 -3.31 7.75 7.94
N SER A 164 -2.71 8.61 8.77
CA SER A 164 -1.24 8.67 8.98
C SER A 164 -0.64 7.30 9.30
N SER A 165 -1.21 6.66 10.33
CA SER A 165 -0.78 5.40 10.93
C SER A 165 -1.96 4.48 11.24
N PHE A 166 -3.12 4.77 10.67
CA PHE A 166 -4.35 3.99 10.81
C PHE A 166 -5.03 3.87 9.44
N SER A 167 -5.97 2.95 9.29
CA SER A 167 -6.90 2.93 8.16
C SER A 167 -8.30 2.62 8.68
N CYS A 168 -9.32 3.11 7.98
CA CYS A 168 -10.71 2.85 8.30
C CYS A 168 -11.46 2.37 7.05
N GLY A 169 -12.52 1.60 7.27
CA GLY A 169 -13.36 1.06 6.22
C GLY A 169 -14.82 0.99 6.66
N ILE A 170 -15.71 1.00 5.66
CA ILE A 170 -17.14 0.78 5.87
C ILE A 170 -17.41 -0.71 5.73
N LEU A 171 -17.89 -1.35 6.79
CA LEU A 171 -18.17 -2.79 6.79
C LEU A 171 -19.32 -3.16 5.87
N ASN A 172 -19.12 -4.21 5.08
CA ASN A 172 -20.14 -4.78 4.21
C ASN A 172 -21.23 -5.46 5.06
N GLY A 173 -22.49 -5.11 4.81
CA GLY A 173 -23.67 -5.60 5.54
C GLY A 173 -24.15 -4.68 6.67
N SER A 174 -23.28 -4.21 7.57
CA SER A 174 -23.67 -3.29 8.68
C SER A 174 -23.54 -1.81 8.33
N SER A 175 -22.70 -1.48 7.34
CA SER A 175 -22.30 -0.11 6.99
C SER A 175 -21.70 0.71 8.13
N SER A 176 -21.27 0.07 9.23
CA SER A 176 -20.58 0.72 10.34
C SER A 176 -19.11 0.98 10.00
N VAL A 177 -18.52 1.99 10.61
CA VAL A 177 -17.08 2.29 10.49
C VAL A 177 -16.28 1.31 11.34
N ARG A 178 -15.19 0.82 10.76
CA ARG A 178 -14.21 -0.06 11.41
C ARG A 178 -12.81 0.45 11.09
N CYS A 179 -11.98 0.66 12.09
CA CYS A 179 -10.64 1.21 11.99
C CYS A 179 -9.58 0.25 12.56
N TRP A 180 -8.37 0.30 12.00
CA TRP A 180 -7.24 -0.53 12.40
C TRP A 180 -5.92 0.23 12.19
N GLY A 181 -4.78 -0.35 12.59
CA GLY A 181 -3.47 0.28 12.58
C GLY A 181 -3.03 0.71 13.98
N ASN A 182 -2.75 2.00 14.18
CA ASN A 182 -2.36 2.56 15.47
C ASN A 182 -3.55 2.60 16.44
N ASP A 183 -3.53 1.72 17.43
CA ASP A 183 -4.59 1.52 18.43
C ASP A 183 -5.05 2.81 19.13
N SER A 184 -4.21 3.83 19.32
CA SER A 184 -4.65 5.06 20.02
C SER A 184 -5.57 5.93 19.16
N ILE A 185 -5.31 6.03 17.85
CA ILE A 185 -6.08 6.85 16.92
C ILE A 185 -7.25 6.03 16.36
N ALA A 186 -6.98 4.80 15.90
CA ALA A 186 -7.97 3.93 15.29
C ALA A 186 -9.14 3.63 16.24
N ASN A 187 -8.85 3.21 17.49
CA ASN A 187 -9.90 2.89 18.46
C ASN A 187 -10.65 4.16 18.92
N GLN A 188 -10.00 5.32 19.01
CA GLN A 188 -10.71 6.57 19.33
C GLN A 188 -11.76 6.86 18.25
N ILE A 189 -11.36 6.85 16.97
CA ILE A 189 -12.24 7.15 15.83
C ILE A 189 -13.36 6.11 15.71
N GLU A 190 -13.07 4.81 15.83
CA GLU A 190 -14.08 3.74 15.79
C GLU A 190 -15.13 3.92 16.90
N ASN A 191 -14.70 4.16 18.15
CA ASN A 191 -15.62 4.40 19.27
C ASN A 191 -16.44 5.68 19.11
N GLU A 192 -15.86 6.73 18.51
CA GLU A 192 -16.53 8.01 18.27
C GLU A 192 -17.60 7.95 17.17
N PHE A 193 -17.46 7.06 16.18
CA PHE A 193 -18.53 6.72 15.23
C PHE A 193 -19.55 5.74 15.83
N GLY A 194 -19.07 4.77 16.61
CA GLY A 194 -19.90 3.71 17.21
C GLY A 194 -20.73 2.98 16.13
N ASN A 195 -22.02 2.81 16.39
CA ASN A 195 -22.93 2.09 15.49
C ASN A 195 -23.51 2.98 14.35
N MET A 196 -22.87 4.09 13.99
CA MET A 196 -23.34 4.96 12.91
C MET A 196 -23.11 4.34 11.53
N SER A 197 -24.17 4.22 10.73
CA SER A 197 -24.09 3.75 9.34
C SER A 197 -23.60 4.86 8.40
N MET A 198 -22.53 4.58 7.65
CA MET A 198 -21.86 5.51 6.72
C MET A 198 -22.00 5.08 5.25
N LEU A 199 -22.23 6.05 4.36
CA LEU A 199 -22.26 5.90 2.90
C LEU A 199 -20.87 6.09 2.27
N SER A 200 -20.09 7.00 2.83
CA SER A 200 -18.71 7.28 2.42
C SER A 200 -17.91 7.69 3.64
N ILE A 201 -16.61 7.41 3.61
CA ILE A 201 -15.62 7.91 4.55
C ILE A 201 -14.37 8.30 3.77
N GLU A 202 -13.66 9.30 4.27
CA GLU A 202 -12.30 9.65 3.89
C GLU A 202 -11.50 9.93 5.17
N ALA A 203 -10.20 9.66 5.16
CA ALA A 203 -9.34 9.78 6.33
C ALA A 203 -8.21 10.80 6.07
N GLY A 204 -8.01 11.72 7.02
CA GLY A 204 -6.89 12.67 7.03
C GLY A 204 -5.77 12.18 7.94
N ASP A 205 -4.87 13.08 8.37
CA ASP A 205 -3.74 12.75 9.26
C ASP A 205 -4.17 11.97 10.51
N SER A 206 -5.18 12.50 11.22
CA SER A 206 -5.60 12.04 12.54
C SER A 206 -7.11 12.18 12.80
N HIS A 207 -7.92 12.30 11.74
CA HIS A 207 -9.38 12.39 11.78
C HIS A 207 -10.01 11.73 10.54
N VAL A 208 -11.30 11.42 10.61
CA VAL A 208 -12.07 10.79 9.53
C VAL A 208 -13.38 11.56 9.35
N CYS A 209 -13.72 11.88 8.11
CA CYS A 209 -15.00 12.51 7.75
C CYS A 209 -15.74 11.66 6.73
N GLY A 210 -17.06 11.78 6.69
CA GLY A 210 -17.89 10.97 5.80
C GLY A 210 -19.33 11.43 5.74
N LEU A 211 -20.08 10.90 4.76
CA LEU A 211 -21.54 11.05 4.73
C LEU A 211 -22.18 9.84 5.42
N ASN A 212 -23.13 10.09 6.34
CA ASN A 212 -23.92 9.03 6.94
C ASN A 212 -25.08 8.58 6.02
N MET A 213 -25.77 7.48 6.35
CA MET A 213 -26.93 6.96 5.58
C MET A 213 -28.07 7.97 5.36
N THR A 214 -28.18 8.99 6.22
CA THR A 214 -29.13 10.09 6.08
C THR A 214 -28.62 11.27 5.26
N GLY A 215 -27.38 11.19 4.73
CA GLY A 215 -26.76 12.23 3.90
C GLY A 215 -26.15 13.41 4.66
N PHE A 216 -26.02 13.33 5.98
CA PHE A 216 -25.33 14.36 6.76
C PHE A 216 -23.82 14.10 6.81
N LEU A 217 -23.05 15.18 6.76
CA LEU A 217 -21.61 15.16 6.94
C LEU A 217 -21.25 14.98 8.42
N VAL A 218 -20.38 14.01 8.71
CA VAL A 218 -19.93 13.67 10.06
C VAL A 218 -18.41 13.53 10.05
N CYS A 219 -17.73 14.16 11.01
CA CYS A 219 -16.28 14.05 11.23
C CYS A 219 -15.98 13.65 12.67
N LYS A 220 -14.98 12.78 12.87
CA LYS A 220 -14.55 12.21 14.16
C LYS A 220 -13.02 12.14 14.27
N GLY A 221 -12.49 12.10 15.49
CA GLY A 221 -11.05 12.08 15.77
C GLY A 221 -10.49 13.46 16.15
N ASN A 222 -9.26 13.75 15.71
CA ASN A 222 -8.57 14.99 16.07
C ASN A 222 -9.38 16.24 15.69
N ASN A 223 -9.38 17.24 16.58
CA ASN A 223 -10.11 18.48 16.41
C ASN A 223 -9.35 19.72 16.93
N VAL A 224 -8.03 19.62 17.15
CA VAL A 224 -7.20 20.71 17.69
C VAL A 224 -7.30 22.00 16.85
N SER A 225 -7.46 21.87 15.53
CA SER A 225 -7.58 22.99 14.59
C SER A 225 -9.01 23.23 14.12
N GLY A 226 -9.99 22.51 14.67
CA GLY A 226 -11.39 22.53 14.21
C GLY A 226 -11.66 21.66 12.98
N GLN A 227 -10.74 20.76 12.58
CA GLN A 227 -10.89 19.93 11.37
C GLN A 227 -12.06 18.92 11.45
N SER A 228 -12.52 18.57 12.66
CA SER A 228 -13.69 17.72 12.88
C SER A 228 -14.98 18.53 13.14
N ASN A 229 -14.93 19.87 13.15
CA ASN A 229 -16.12 20.72 13.24
C ASN A 229 -16.80 20.85 11.85
N ALA A 230 -17.38 19.75 11.38
CA ALA A 230 -18.12 19.72 10.11
C ALA A 230 -19.20 20.82 10.06
N PRO A 231 -19.36 21.53 8.91
CA PRO A 231 -20.42 22.52 8.75
C PRO A 231 -21.80 21.88 8.90
N ILE A 232 -22.68 22.53 9.67
CA ILE A 232 -24.06 22.10 9.86
C ILE A 232 -24.84 22.44 8.58
N GLY A 233 -24.90 21.47 7.66
CA GLY A 233 -25.61 21.56 6.39
C GLY A 233 -26.95 20.83 6.39
N SER A 234 -27.65 20.94 5.26
CA SER A 234 -28.84 20.12 4.99
C SER A 234 -28.47 18.68 4.60
N ALA A 235 -29.40 17.74 4.78
CA ALA A 235 -29.22 16.36 4.35
C ALA A 235 -28.92 16.31 2.84
N MET A 236 -27.84 15.64 2.45
CA MET A 236 -27.36 15.55 1.07
C MET A 236 -26.98 16.91 0.44
N GLU A 237 -26.53 17.90 1.21
CA GLU A 237 -25.94 19.13 0.66
C GLU A 237 -24.63 18.84 -0.11
N PHE A 238 -23.81 17.96 0.47
CA PHE A 238 -22.50 17.56 -0.03
C PHE A 238 -22.59 16.36 -0.97
N SER A 239 -21.65 16.30 -1.93
CA SER A 239 -21.39 15.10 -2.72
C SER A 239 -20.47 14.14 -1.93
N ARG A 240 -20.14 12.98 -2.51
CA ARG A 240 -19.13 12.07 -1.92
C ARG A 240 -17.70 12.60 -2.02
N GLY A 241 -17.46 13.72 -2.73
CA GLY A 241 -16.14 14.34 -2.87
C GLY A 241 -15.70 15.02 -1.58
N LEU A 242 -14.93 14.30 -0.78
CA LEU A 242 -14.36 14.71 0.50
C LEU A 242 -12.83 14.67 0.39
N SER A 243 -12.15 15.56 1.10
CA SER A 243 -10.70 15.52 1.18
C SER A 243 -10.18 16.13 2.48
N LEU A 244 -9.19 15.50 3.10
CA LEU A 244 -8.76 15.80 4.46
C LEU A 244 -7.24 15.92 4.54
N GLY A 245 -6.75 17.04 5.07
CA GLY A 245 -5.32 17.26 5.32
C GLY A 245 -4.94 16.90 6.76
N ALA A 246 -3.97 17.62 7.32
CA ALA A 246 -3.60 17.45 8.73
C ALA A 246 -4.45 18.28 9.70
N ASP A 247 -4.69 19.54 9.36
CA ASP A 247 -5.35 20.52 10.22
C ASP A 247 -6.67 21.05 9.65
N HIS A 248 -7.08 20.57 8.47
CA HIS A 248 -8.24 21.02 7.73
C HIS A 248 -8.98 19.86 7.04
N SER A 249 -10.19 20.16 6.61
CA SER A 249 -11.10 19.25 5.93
C SER A 249 -11.87 20.02 4.87
N CYS A 250 -12.14 19.40 3.72
CA CYS A 250 -12.85 20.01 2.60
C CYS A 250 -13.90 19.05 2.03
N ALA A 251 -15.00 19.63 1.50
CA ALA A 251 -16.08 18.89 0.85
C ALA A 251 -16.61 19.65 -0.37
N ILE A 252 -16.92 18.90 -1.43
CA ILE A 252 -17.65 19.39 -2.60
C ILE A 252 -19.16 19.40 -2.29
N ARG A 253 -19.84 20.53 -2.49
CA ARG A 253 -21.30 20.62 -2.51
C ARG A 253 -21.86 20.06 -3.82
N ARG A 254 -23.15 19.67 -3.86
CA ARG A 254 -23.76 19.16 -5.11
C ARG A 254 -23.84 20.19 -6.26
N ASN A 255 -23.59 21.47 -6.02
CA ASN A 255 -23.41 22.49 -7.08
C ASN A 255 -21.96 22.59 -7.60
N GLY A 256 -21.04 21.74 -7.12
CA GLY A 256 -19.62 21.73 -7.48
C GLY A 256 -18.73 22.69 -6.68
N SER A 257 -19.30 23.65 -5.93
CA SER A 257 -18.51 24.54 -5.06
C SER A 257 -17.89 23.76 -3.89
N VAL A 258 -16.73 24.21 -3.42
CA VAL A 258 -16.02 23.58 -2.30
C VAL A 258 -16.14 24.43 -1.04
N ILE A 259 -16.36 23.79 0.10
CA ILE A 259 -16.16 24.40 1.43
C ILE A 259 -15.01 23.68 2.13
N CYS A 260 -14.17 24.45 2.82
CA CYS A 260 -13.11 23.93 3.69
C CYS A 260 -13.26 24.51 5.11
N TRP A 261 -12.98 23.70 6.12
CA TRP A 261 -13.02 24.07 7.53
C TRP A 261 -11.81 23.53 8.28
N GLY A 262 -11.55 24.06 9.48
CA GLY A 262 -10.30 23.87 10.19
C GLY A 262 -9.20 24.83 9.70
N GLY A 263 -7.95 24.54 10.05
CA GLY A 263 -6.74 25.20 9.51
C GLY A 263 -6.65 26.71 9.73
N GLY A 264 -7.43 27.26 10.67
CA GLY A 264 -7.58 28.71 10.86
C GLY A 264 -8.19 29.45 9.65
N GLY A 265 -8.94 28.77 8.78
CA GLY A 265 -9.57 29.39 7.61
C GLY A 265 -8.65 29.64 6.40
N LYS A 266 -7.43 29.09 6.40
CA LYS A 266 -6.41 29.31 5.35
C LYS A 266 -6.65 28.57 4.03
N PHE A 267 -7.70 27.74 3.97
CA PHE A 267 -7.98 26.78 2.89
C PHE A 267 -9.16 27.20 2.01
N TRP A 268 -9.52 28.48 2.04
CA TRP A 268 -10.64 29.01 1.26
C TRP A 268 -10.35 28.97 -0.25
N VAL A 269 -11.40 28.84 -1.04
CA VAL A 269 -11.39 28.89 -2.51
C VAL A 269 -12.60 29.72 -2.96
N ASN A 270 -12.52 30.34 -4.14
CA ASN A 270 -13.60 31.19 -4.64
C ASN A 270 -14.84 30.35 -4.99
N GLU A 271 -16.02 30.74 -4.50
CA GLU A 271 -17.28 29.99 -4.68
C GLU A 271 -17.75 29.93 -6.15
N THR A 272 -17.16 30.74 -7.04
CA THR A 272 -17.40 30.69 -8.49
C THR A 272 -16.70 29.52 -9.19
N LEU A 273 -15.71 28.89 -8.54
CA LEU A 273 -15.03 27.70 -9.06
C LEU A 273 -15.79 26.44 -8.65
N SER A 274 -15.83 25.47 -9.56
CA SER A 274 -16.46 24.17 -9.30
C SER A 274 -15.57 23.00 -9.70
N PHE A 275 -15.65 21.93 -8.93
CA PHE A 275 -14.72 20.79 -8.99
C PHE A 275 -15.46 19.44 -9.09
N GLU A 276 -14.90 18.51 -9.87
CA GLU A 276 -15.38 17.12 -10.02
C GLU A 276 -14.87 16.19 -8.90
N LEU A 277 -13.67 16.50 -8.38
CA LEU A 277 -13.01 15.84 -7.26
C LEU A 277 -12.00 16.80 -6.62
N ILE A 278 -11.65 16.53 -5.37
CA ILE A 278 -10.61 17.24 -4.60
C ILE A 278 -9.74 16.22 -3.86
N VAL A 279 -8.47 16.55 -3.70
CA VAL A 279 -7.46 15.76 -2.98
C VAL A 279 -6.58 16.70 -2.14
N SER A 280 -6.16 16.27 -0.97
CA SER A 280 -5.43 17.11 -0.02
C SER A 280 -4.01 16.62 0.14
N GLY A 281 -3.07 17.55 0.07
CA GLY A 281 -1.81 17.42 0.79
C GLY A 281 -2.02 17.69 2.27
N LEU A 282 -0.92 17.99 2.96
CA LEU A 282 -0.94 18.29 4.39
C LEU A 282 -1.60 19.61 4.72
N ASP A 283 -1.15 20.60 3.96
CA ASP A 283 -1.30 22.03 4.13
C ASP A 283 -1.65 22.71 2.80
N PHE A 284 -2.12 21.92 1.83
CA PHE A 284 -2.71 22.39 0.58
C PHE A 284 -3.78 21.41 0.07
N VAL A 285 -4.64 21.89 -0.81
CA VAL A 285 -5.67 21.12 -1.51
C VAL A 285 -5.47 21.31 -3.00
N CYS A 286 -5.73 20.26 -3.78
CA CYS A 286 -5.82 20.30 -5.23
C CYS A 286 -7.19 19.80 -5.67
N GLY A 287 -7.73 20.36 -6.75
CA GLY A 287 -9.02 20.00 -7.30
C GLY A 287 -9.01 19.93 -8.81
N LEU A 288 -9.78 19.00 -9.36
CA LEU A 288 -10.02 18.86 -10.79
C LEU A 288 -11.24 19.72 -11.17
N THR A 289 -11.08 20.68 -12.08
CA THR A 289 -12.16 21.59 -12.47
C THR A 289 -13.24 20.90 -13.31
N THR A 290 -14.51 21.29 -13.13
CA THR A 290 -15.63 20.82 -13.98
C THR A 290 -15.57 21.35 -15.42
N ARG A 291 -14.83 22.44 -15.64
CA ARG A 291 -14.85 23.21 -16.88
C ARG A 291 -13.99 22.60 -18.00
N ASN A 292 -12.80 22.13 -17.63
CA ASN A 292 -11.75 21.70 -18.56
C ASN A 292 -10.86 20.58 -18.00
N PHE A 293 -11.22 19.98 -16.85
CA PHE A 293 -10.42 19.00 -16.12
C PHE A 293 -8.95 19.43 -15.94
N SER A 294 -8.75 20.73 -15.74
CA SER A 294 -7.49 21.29 -15.26
C SER A 294 -7.35 21.05 -13.77
N VAL A 295 -6.11 21.02 -13.29
CA VAL A 295 -5.83 20.90 -11.86
C VAL A 295 -5.46 22.27 -11.30
N LEU A 296 -6.21 22.71 -10.29
CA LEU A 296 -5.90 23.90 -9.49
C LEU A 296 -5.54 23.45 -8.08
N CYS A 297 -4.55 24.10 -7.48
CA CYS A 297 -4.15 23.85 -6.09
C CYS A 297 -4.08 25.16 -5.29
N TRP A 298 -4.39 25.09 -4.00
CA TRP A 298 -4.47 26.23 -3.09
C TRP A 298 -4.16 25.84 -1.64
N GLY A 299 -3.91 26.83 -0.80
CA GLY A 299 -3.56 26.66 0.61
C GLY A 299 -2.09 27.01 0.91
N PRO A 300 -1.71 27.15 2.19
CA PRO A 300 -0.41 27.67 2.61
C PRO A 300 0.80 26.83 2.19
N GLY A 301 0.62 25.53 1.92
CA GLY A 301 1.65 24.63 1.41
C GLY A 301 1.89 24.69 -0.10
N TRP A 302 1.10 25.48 -0.84
CA TRP A 302 1.15 25.51 -2.30
C TRP A 302 1.44 26.91 -2.87
N GLY A 303 2.60 27.05 -3.52
CA GLY A 303 3.06 28.31 -4.11
C GLY A 303 3.62 29.29 -3.08
N SER A 304 4.67 30.03 -3.45
CA SER A 304 5.47 30.82 -2.49
C SER A 304 4.80 32.11 -1.97
N ASN A 305 3.48 32.30 -2.18
CA ASN A 305 2.75 33.50 -1.76
C ASN A 305 1.94 33.21 -0.50
N SER A 306 2.44 33.70 0.64
CA SER A 306 1.98 33.44 2.02
C SER A 306 0.55 33.88 2.39
N ASN A 307 -0.29 34.25 1.42
CA ASN A 307 -1.61 34.83 1.65
C ASN A 307 -2.78 33.85 1.44
N GLY A 308 -2.52 32.58 1.11
CA GLY A 308 -3.55 31.54 0.99
C GLY A 308 -4.57 31.78 -0.13
N SER A 309 -4.32 32.72 -1.04
CA SER A 309 -5.06 32.89 -2.28
C SER A 309 -4.74 31.74 -3.24
N VAL A 310 -5.75 31.23 -3.94
CA VAL A 310 -5.59 30.30 -5.07
C VAL A 310 -4.49 30.81 -6.00
N SER A 311 -3.58 29.94 -6.43
CA SER A 311 -2.71 30.27 -7.55
C SER A 311 -3.56 30.22 -8.81
N ASP A 312 -3.94 31.39 -9.36
CA ASP A 312 -4.74 31.51 -10.59
C ASP A 312 -4.08 30.84 -11.83
N SER A 313 -2.80 30.44 -11.71
CA SER A 313 -2.14 29.52 -12.63
C SER A 313 -2.62 28.08 -12.44
N GLU A 314 -3.40 27.57 -13.39
CA GLU A 314 -3.62 26.14 -13.59
C GLU A 314 -2.27 25.40 -13.62
N LEU A 315 -2.19 24.23 -12.96
CA LEU A 315 -1.02 23.36 -13.09
C LEU A 315 -0.91 22.95 -14.57
N SER A 316 0.31 22.96 -15.11
CA SER A 316 0.58 22.63 -16.52
C SER A 316 0.46 21.13 -16.84
N LEU A 317 -0.36 20.39 -16.09
CA LEU A 317 -0.73 19.00 -16.36
C LEU A 317 -1.61 18.90 -17.62
N PRO A 318 -1.59 17.76 -18.32
CA PRO A 318 -2.59 17.46 -19.34
C PRO A 318 -3.99 17.30 -18.70
N GLU A 319 -5.03 17.26 -19.54
CA GLU A 319 -6.40 16.93 -19.14
C GLU A 319 -6.42 15.61 -18.35
N ILE A 320 -6.89 15.65 -17.09
CA ILE A 320 -6.94 14.47 -16.20
C ILE A 320 -8.33 13.86 -16.23
N LEU A 321 -8.44 12.54 -16.15
CA LEU A 321 -9.73 11.86 -16.15
C LEU A 321 -10.56 12.28 -14.92
N PRO A 322 -11.85 12.62 -15.08
CA PRO A 322 -12.74 12.88 -13.96
C PRO A 322 -13.16 11.62 -13.21
N GLY A 323 -12.82 10.41 -13.69
CA GLY A 323 -13.04 9.13 -13.03
C GLY A 323 -12.57 7.96 -13.91
N PRO A 324 -12.53 6.72 -13.40
CA PRO A 324 -12.07 5.56 -14.15
C PRO A 324 -12.90 5.29 -15.40
N CYS A 325 -12.21 4.94 -16.49
CA CYS A 325 -12.85 4.42 -17.70
C CYS A 325 -13.29 2.97 -17.48
N VAL A 326 -14.61 2.75 -17.42
CA VAL A 326 -15.24 1.42 -17.24
C VAL A 326 -16.16 1.09 -18.41
N GLN A 327 -16.70 -0.13 -18.47
CA GLN A 327 -17.74 -0.43 -19.46
C GLN A 327 -19.03 0.32 -19.10
N SER A 328 -19.79 0.78 -20.09
CA SER A 328 -21.03 1.55 -19.87
C SER A 328 -22.06 0.82 -19.00
N SER A 329 -22.08 -0.52 -19.05
CA SER A 329 -22.90 -1.39 -18.19
C SER A 329 -22.48 -1.39 -16.72
N SER A 330 -21.20 -1.12 -16.42
CA SER A 330 -20.65 -1.09 -15.07
C SER A 330 -21.06 0.16 -14.27
N CYS A 331 -21.62 1.19 -14.94
CA CYS A 331 -22.13 2.37 -14.25
C CYS A 331 -23.42 2.11 -13.45
N GLY A 332 -24.10 0.97 -13.63
CA GLY A 332 -25.31 0.63 -12.88
C GLY A 332 -26.40 1.70 -13.09
N ASN A 333 -26.88 2.29 -11.98
CA ASN A 333 -27.88 3.37 -12.01
C ASN A 333 -27.28 4.77 -12.21
N CYS A 334 -25.99 4.90 -12.54
CA CYS A 334 -25.36 6.18 -12.85
C CYS A 334 -25.62 6.64 -14.28
N SER A 335 -25.83 7.94 -14.43
CA SER A 335 -25.58 8.64 -15.69
C SER A 335 -24.11 8.51 -16.12
N ILE A 336 -23.91 8.38 -17.43
CA ILE A 336 -22.59 8.39 -18.07
C ILE A 336 -22.17 9.84 -18.29
N TYR A 337 -20.89 10.15 -18.04
CA TYR A 337 -20.34 11.49 -18.21
C TYR A 337 -20.38 11.93 -19.70
N PRO A 338 -20.81 13.17 -20.03
CA PRO A 338 -20.83 13.67 -21.41
C PRO A 338 -19.45 13.61 -22.07
N LEU A 339 -19.36 13.22 -23.34
CA LEU A 339 -18.09 13.01 -24.06
C LEU A 339 -17.15 11.96 -23.42
N SER A 340 -17.65 11.12 -22.50
CA SER A 340 -16.87 10.03 -21.87
C SER A 340 -16.08 9.16 -22.85
N GLN A 341 -16.68 8.84 -23.99
CA GLN A 341 -16.05 8.08 -25.07
C GLN A 341 -14.81 8.78 -25.67
N LYS A 342 -14.78 10.12 -25.70
CA LYS A 342 -13.61 10.89 -26.14
C LYS A 342 -12.51 10.86 -25.08
N ILE A 343 -12.82 11.21 -23.83
CA ILE A 343 -11.83 11.25 -22.75
C ILE A 343 -11.27 9.86 -22.42
N CYS A 344 -12.03 8.79 -22.64
CA CYS A 344 -11.55 7.40 -22.55
C CYS A 344 -10.95 6.85 -23.86
N SER A 345 -10.73 7.67 -24.90
CA SER A 345 -10.16 7.24 -26.18
C SER A 345 -10.87 6.02 -26.81
N GLY A 346 -12.19 5.93 -26.65
CA GLY A 346 -13.05 4.83 -27.13
C GLY A 346 -13.00 3.55 -26.30
N THR A 347 -12.19 3.45 -25.25
CA THR A 347 -12.02 2.20 -24.47
C THR A 347 -13.07 2.00 -23.37
N GLY A 348 -13.99 2.95 -23.17
CA GLY A 348 -15.00 2.89 -22.13
C GLY A 348 -15.72 4.22 -21.90
N SER A 349 -16.44 4.28 -20.77
CA SER A 349 -17.18 5.44 -20.31
C SER A 349 -16.84 5.73 -18.85
N VAL A 350 -16.82 7.01 -18.47
CA VAL A 350 -16.73 7.47 -17.08
C VAL A 350 -18.14 7.59 -16.51
N CYS A 351 -18.38 7.06 -15.31
CA CYS A 351 -19.64 7.22 -14.59
C CYS A 351 -19.63 8.54 -13.79
N GLN A 352 -20.76 9.24 -13.72
CA GLN A 352 -20.87 10.47 -12.91
C GLN A 352 -20.81 10.13 -11.40
N ARG A 353 -20.10 10.89 -10.55
CA ARG A 353 -19.96 10.53 -9.10
C ARG A 353 -21.25 10.68 -8.27
N ASN A 354 -22.23 11.46 -8.73
CA ASN A 354 -23.38 11.91 -7.92
C ASN A 354 -24.55 10.90 -7.79
N CYS A 355 -24.31 9.60 -8.00
CA CYS A 355 -25.37 8.59 -8.05
C CYS A 355 -25.77 8.04 -6.67
N GLY A 356 -27.06 7.74 -6.51
CA GLY A 356 -27.58 7.04 -5.34
C GLY A 356 -28.24 7.94 -4.28
N GLY A 357 -28.64 9.16 -4.63
CA GLY A 357 -29.82 9.75 -4.00
C GLY A 357 -31.09 9.18 -4.67
N PRO A 358 -32.25 9.16 -3.99
CA PRO A 358 -33.52 8.94 -4.69
C PRO A 358 -33.68 10.02 -5.77
N GLU A 359 -34.07 9.62 -6.97
CA GLU A 359 -34.51 10.57 -7.99
C GLU A 359 -35.78 11.28 -7.50
N ILE A 360 -35.61 12.44 -6.88
CA ILE A 360 -36.63 13.46 -7.00
C ILE A 360 -36.56 13.91 -8.45
N LEU A 361 -37.44 13.34 -9.28
CA LEU A 361 -37.90 13.91 -10.53
C LEU A 361 -38.41 15.33 -10.21
N VAL A 362 -37.51 16.31 -10.27
CA VAL A 362 -37.89 17.71 -10.36
C VAL A 362 -38.42 17.90 -11.77
N SER A 363 -39.67 17.51 -11.97
CA SER A 363 -40.49 18.04 -13.05
C SER A 363 -40.32 19.57 -13.02
N PRO A 364 -40.08 20.24 -14.17
CA PRO A 364 -39.97 21.69 -14.17
C PRO A 364 -41.24 22.27 -13.54
N PRO A 365 -41.13 23.26 -12.64
CA PRO A 365 -42.28 23.75 -11.89
C PRO A 365 -43.32 24.27 -12.88
N LEU A 366 -44.47 23.60 -12.91
CA LEU A 366 -45.67 24.11 -13.58
C LEU A 366 -45.99 25.47 -12.95
N VAL A 367 -45.79 26.54 -13.71
CA VAL A 367 -46.08 27.92 -13.31
C VAL A 367 -47.56 28.00 -12.94
N PRO A 368 -47.91 28.22 -11.65
CA PRO A 368 -49.28 28.49 -11.27
C PRO A 368 -49.65 29.91 -11.74
N PRO A 369 -50.90 30.17 -12.16
CA PRO A 369 -51.31 31.52 -12.51
C PRO A 369 -51.18 32.46 -11.30
N SER A 370 -50.72 33.68 -11.56
CA SER A 370 -50.45 34.69 -10.55
C SER A 370 -51.72 35.13 -9.82
N LEU A 371 -51.70 35.01 -8.49
CA LEU A 371 -52.63 35.71 -7.59
C LEU A 371 -51.93 36.96 -7.00
N PRO A 372 -52.67 38.04 -6.71
CA PRO A 372 -52.09 39.34 -6.40
C PRO A 372 -51.40 39.38 -5.02
N PHE A 373 -50.32 40.14 -4.94
CA PHE A 373 -49.55 40.37 -3.71
C PHE A 373 -50.38 41.09 -2.63
N PRO A 374 -50.32 40.65 -1.35
CA PRO A 374 -50.67 41.51 -0.23
C PRO A 374 -49.61 42.60 -0.01
N PRO A 375 -49.96 43.76 0.59
CA PRO A 375 -49.04 44.88 0.77
C PRO A 375 -47.93 44.59 1.78
N PHE A 376 -46.74 45.15 1.53
CA PHE A 376 -45.56 45.05 2.38
C PHE A 376 -45.79 45.64 3.80
N PRO A 377 -45.30 44.99 4.87
CA PRO A 377 -45.09 45.66 6.16
C PRO A 377 -43.87 46.61 6.08
N PRO A 378 -43.84 47.69 6.88
CA PRO A 378 -42.73 48.65 6.90
C PRO A 378 -41.46 48.04 7.53
N PRO A 379 -40.26 48.57 7.20
CA PRO A 379 -38.99 48.05 7.70
C PRO A 379 -38.81 48.30 9.20
N PRO A 380 -38.12 47.39 9.93
CA PRO A 380 -37.79 47.61 11.33
C PRO A 380 -36.75 48.74 11.47
N SER A 381 -36.98 49.63 12.43
CA SER A 381 -36.06 50.73 12.73
C SER A 381 -34.78 50.24 13.41
N ASP A 382 -33.64 50.81 13.01
CA ASP A 382 -32.35 50.62 13.67
C ASP A 382 -32.46 50.80 15.19
N SER A 383 -31.88 49.85 15.94
CA SER A 383 -31.66 49.98 17.37
C SER A 383 -30.17 49.82 17.66
N PRO A 384 -29.56 50.71 18.48
CA PRO A 384 -28.12 50.84 18.54
C PRO A 384 -27.44 49.64 19.21
N SER A 385 -26.24 49.34 18.74
CA SER A 385 -25.38 48.29 19.27
C SER A 385 -25.11 48.51 20.77
N LYS A 386 -25.36 47.47 21.58
CA LYS A 386 -25.08 47.50 23.02
C LYS A 386 -23.56 47.63 23.22
N PRO A 387 -23.06 48.60 24.01
CA PRO A 387 -21.63 48.72 24.27
C PRO A 387 -21.12 47.49 25.04
N LEU A 388 -20.13 46.81 24.47
CA LEU A 388 -19.48 45.65 25.06
C LEU A 388 -18.91 46.03 26.43
N ARG A 389 -19.31 45.31 27.49
CA ARG A 389 -18.99 45.70 28.88
C ARG A 389 -17.47 45.71 29.12
N ARG A 390 -16.91 46.91 29.37
CA ARG A 390 -15.52 47.15 29.84
C ARG A 390 -15.06 46.21 30.96
N GLY A 391 -15.97 45.67 31.77
CA GLY A 391 -15.67 44.74 32.86
C GLY A 391 -14.98 43.44 32.43
N LEU A 392 -15.39 42.80 31.32
CA LEU A 392 -14.78 41.51 30.93
C LEU A 392 -13.31 41.67 30.51
N LEU A 393 -12.97 42.80 29.86
CA LEU A 393 -11.60 43.08 29.44
C LEU A 393 -10.66 43.24 30.65
N ALA A 394 -11.14 43.84 31.74
CA ALA A 394 -10.37 43.98 32.98
C ALA A 394 -10.06 42.63 33.63
N PHE A 395 -11.02 41.69 33.66
CA PHE A 395 -10.77 40.34 34.19
C PHE A 395 -9.77 39.54 33.34
N ALA A 396 -9.81 39.68 32.01
CA ALA A 396 -8.85 39.03 31.12
C ALA A 396 -7.41 39.56 31.30
N ILE A 397 -7.25 40.87 31.51
CA ILE A 397 -5.94 41.50 31.74
C ILE A 397 -5.38 41.14 33.12
N VAL A 398 -6.19 41.17 34.18
CA VAL A 398 -5.73 40.79 35.53
C VAL A 398 -5.42 39.30 35.63
N GLY A 399 -6.24 38.44 35.00
CA GLY A 399 -6.01 36.99 34.97
C GLY A 399 -4.72 36.57 34.25
N SER A 400 -4.41 37.22 33.12
CA SER A 400 -3.20 36.92 32.35
C SER A 400 -1.91 37.33 33.09
N VAL A 401 -1.89 38.47 33.79
CA VAL A 401 -0.75 38.86 34.64
C VAL A 401 -0.53 37.88 35.79
N GLY A 402 -1.60 37.39 36.43
CA GLY A 402 -1.50 36.39 37.51
C GLY A 402 -0.92 35.06 37.04
N ILE A 403 -1.33 34.58 35.86
CA ILE A 403 -0.80 33.33 35.28
C ILE A 403 0.69 33.45 34.94
N VAL A 404 1.11 34.57 34.35
CA VAL A 404 2.53 34.81 34.03
C VAL A 404 3.39 34.85 35.30
N ALA A 405 2.93 35.54 36.36
CA ALA A 405 3.64 35.56 37.64
C ALA A 405 3.74 34.16 38.30
N GLY A 406 2.69 33.34 38.18
CA GLY A 406 2.70 31.93 38.63
C GLY A 406 3.72 31.07 37.86
N ILE A 407 3.79 31.22 36.54
CA ILE A 407 4.76 30.49 35.71
C ILE A 407 6.20 30.93 36.03
N CYS A 408 6.45 32.24 36.16
CA CYS A 408 7.77 32.76 36.52
C CYS A 408 8.24 32.29 37.91
N THR A 409 7.33 32.18 38.90
CA THR A 409 7.69 31.68 40.24
C THR A 409 7.97 30.18 40.25
N VAL A 410 7.22 29.36 39.51
CA VAL A 410 7.52 27.93 39.34
C VAL A 410 8.88 27.73 38.66
N ILE A 411 9.17 28.48 37.59
CA ILE A 411 10.47 28.43 36.91
C ILE A 411 11.60 28.86 37.86
N TYR A 412 11.40 29.93 38.65
CA TYR A 412 12.39 30.37 39.64
C TYR A 412 12.67 29.31 40.72
N CYS A 413 11.64 28.64 41.26
CA CYS A 413 11.81 27.57 42.24
C CYS A 413 12.55 26.35 41.67
N LEU A 414 12.29 25.99 40.41
CA LEU A 414 13.01 24.92 39.70
C LEU A 414 14.46 25.31 39.40
N TRP A 415 14.71 26.57 39.02
CA TRP A 415 16.05 27.05 38.66
C TRP A 415 16.95 27.32 39.86
N THR A 416 16.37 27.68 41.02
CA THR A 416 17.09 27.82 42.30
C THR A 416 17.30 26.48 43.04
N GLY A 417 16.76 25.37 42.53
CA GLY A 417 16.99 24.03 43.07
C GLY A 417 16.36 23.76 44.45
N VAL A 418 15.50 24.65 44.95
CA VAL A 418 14.86 24.51 46.27
C VAL A 418 13.57 23.72 46.15
N CYS A 419 13.66 22.41 45.92
CA CYS A 419 12.67 21.40 46.36
C CYS A 419 13.06 19.94 46.03
N PHE A 420 14.15 19.42 46.63
CA PHE A 420 14.25 17.97 46.95
C PHE A 420 15.16 17.73 48.16
N GLY A 421 14.61 17.90 49.36
CA GLY A 421 15.28 17.59 50.62
C GLY A 421 15.38 16.08 50.87
N ASN A 422 16.38 15.42 50.30
CA ASN A 422 16.65 13.99 50.53
C ASN A 422 17.10 13.73 51.98
N LYS A 423 16.19 13.36 52.88
CA LYS A 423 16.53 12.81 54.20
C LYS A 423 16.74 11.30 54.14
N LYS A 424 18.01 10.89 54.12
CA LYS A 424 18.43 9.54 54.53
C LYS A 424 18.00 9.29 55.99
N ILE A 425 17.46 8.10 56.27
CA ILE A 425 17.38 7.55 57.63
C ILE A 425 17.85 6.10 57.56
N HIS A 426 19.02 5.83 58.13
CA HIS A 426 19.34 4.53 58.71
C HIS A 426 19.32 4.71 60.23
N ASN A 427 18.79 3.74 60.96
CA ASN A 427 19.23 3.42 62.32
C ASN A 427 18.89 1.96 62.62
N SER A 428 19.83 1.27 63.26
CA SER A 428 19.64 -0.05 63.85
C SER A 428 19.46 0.06 65.37
N VAL A 429 19.29 -1.10 66.01
CA VAL A 429 19.41 -1.39 67.46
C VAL A 429 18.09 -1.45 68.25
N GLN A 430 18.00 -2.53 69.03
CA GLN A 430 16.87 -3.07 69.79
C GLN A 430 16.98 -2.67 71.28
N PRO A 431 15.84 -2.41 71.97
CA PRO A 431 15.44 -3.25 73.13
C PRO A 431 13.89 -3.46 73.25
N THR A 432 13.29 -4.21 74.21
CA THR A 432 13.55 -5.54 74.82
C THR A 432 12.44 -5.85 75.87
N ILE A 433 11.93 -7.11 75.94
CA ILE A 433 10.97 -7.65 76.99
C ILE A 433 9.52 -7.07 76.89
N THR A 434 8.39 -7.79 77.07
CA THR A 434 8.04 -8.93 77.98
C THR A 434 7.08 -9.97 77.38
N ARG A 435 7.14 -11.19 77.94
CA ARG A 435 6.22 -12.36 77.92
C ARG A 435 4.72 -12.15 77.59
N GLY A 436 4.17 -13.14 76.88
CA GLY A 436 2.76 -13.54 76.90
C GLY A 436 2.57 -14.91 76.24
N SER A 437 2.44 -15.98 77.03
CA SER A 437 2.39 -17.37 76.55
C SER A 437 1.05 -18.03 76.89
N SER A 438 0.43 -18.70 75.93
CA SER A 438 -0.57 -19.76 76.18
C SER A 438 -0.54 -20.78 75.04
N ASN A 439 -0.50 -22.07 75.42
CA ASN A 439 -0.17 -23.21 74.55
C ASN A 439 -1.41 -23.90 73.95
N GLY A 440 -1.18 -24.68 72.89
CA GLY A 440 -2.01 -25.81 72.48
C GLY A 440 -1.92 -26.10 70.97
N GLY A 441 -1.28 -27.16 70.46
CA GLY A 441 -0.43 -28.18 71.10
C GLY A 441 -0.71 -29.58 70.54
N VAL A 442 0.34 -30.25 70.01
CA VAL A 442 0.42 -31.72 69.77
C VAL A 442 -0.40 -32.18 68.51
N THR A 443 0.05 -33.07 67.59
CA THR A 443 0.98 -34.23 67.64
C THR A 443 1.62 -34.54 66.25
N THR A 444 2.91 -34.95 66.22
CA THR A 444 3.56 -36.08 65.46
C THR A 444 3.18 -36.44 63.99
N SER A 445 4.06 -36.99 63.12
CA SER A 445 5.48 -37.41 63.21
C SER A 445 6.07 -37.76 61.82
N ASN A 446 7.41 -37.82 61.74
CA ASN A 446 8.22 -38.25 60.58
C ASN A 446 7.98 -39.73 60.16
N ASN A 447 8.25 -40.07 58.88
CA ASN A 447 9.43 -40.88 58.50
C ASN A 447 9.54 -41.27 56.99
N SER A 448 10.79 -41.26 56.51
CA SER A 448 11.37 -42.06 55.39
C SER A 448 11.12 -41.72 53.90
N PRO A 449 12.19 -41.39 53.14
CA PRO A 449 12.36 -41.61 51.69
C PRO A 449 13.21 -42.89 51.42
N PRO A 450 13.78 -43.15 50.21
CA PRO A 450 13.34 -43.02 48.81
C PRO A 450 13.42 -44.38 48.04
N SER A 451 13.55 -44.33 46.71
CA SER A 451 14.15 -45.34 45.79
C SER A 451 13.23 -46.39 45.11
N ARG A 452 13.10 -46.29 43.77
CA ARG A 452 13.82 -47.15 42.80
C ARG A 452 13.46 -46.85 41.33
N SER A 453 14.46 -46.93 40.45
CA SER A 453 14.31 -46.92 38.98
C SER A 453 13.98 -48.32 38.44
N SER A 454 13.38 -48.41 37.25
CA SER A 454 13.97 -49.21 36.15
C SER A 454 13.30 -48.97 34.79
N THR A 455 14.15 -48.84 33.76
CA THR A 455 13.88 -48.75 32.32
C THR A 455 13.37 -50.07 31.71
N ILE A 456 12.61 -50.02 30.60
CA ILE A 456 12.56 -50.94 29.41
C ILE A 456 11.28 -50.55 28.60
N ARG A 457 11.23 -50.14 27.32
CA ARG A 457 11.86 -50.47 26.02
C ARG A 457 10.99 -51.41 25.15
N ARG A 458 10.32 -50.85 24.11
CA ARG A 458 10.19 -51.33 22.69
C ARG A 458 8.83 -51.01 22.02
N GLN A 459 8.95 -50.54 20.76
CA GLN A 459 8.00 -50.65 19.63
C GLN A 459 6.64 -49.92 19.77
N GLY A 460 6.03 -49.39 18.71
CA GLY A 460 6.46 -49.30 17.31
C GLY A 460 5.35 -49.69 16.33
N SER A 461 4.93 -48.72 15.50
CA SER A 461 4.14 -48.89 14.27
C SER A 461 2.64 -49.21 14.39
N ARG A 462 1.80 -48.37 13.75
CA ARG A 462 1.21 -48.70 12.42
C ARG A 462 0.51 -47.51 11.76
N ILE A 463 1.04 -47.12 10.61
CA ILE A 463 0.40 -46.25 9.60
C ILE A 463 -0.69 -47.06 8.88
N MET A 464 -1.86 -46.46 8.59
CA MET A 464 -2.86 -47.11 7.74
C MET A 464 -2.61 -46.86 6.25
N ARG A 465 -2.40 -47.98 5.57
CA ARG A 465 -2.19 -48.17 4.13
C ARG A 465 -3.53 -48.05 3.39
N ARG A 466 -3.63 -47.16 2.40
CA ARG A 466 -4.74 -47.19 1.42
C ARG A 466 -4.20 -47.65 0.06
N GLN A 467 -4.27 -48.96 -0.20
CA GLN A 467 -4.21 -49.46 -1.56
C GLN A 467 -5.63 -49.63 -2.10
N ARG A 468 -5.82 -49.29 -3.37
CA ARG A 468 -6.83 -49.94 -4.21
C ARG A 468 -6.23 -50.17 -5.58
N SER A 469 -6.07 -51.44 -5.92
CA SER A 469 -5.51 -51.89 -7.20
C SER A 469 -6.56 -51.78 -8.30
N GLY A 470 -6.15 -51.30 -9.48
CA GLY A 470 -6.74 -51.64 -10.77
C GLY A 470 -5.74 -52.54 -11.53
N THR A 471 -6.24 -53.52 -12.27
CA THR A 471 -5.42 -54.58 -12.89
C THR A 471 -5.26 -54.42 -14.40
N SER A 472 -4.18 -54.99 -14.97
CA SER A 472 -3.86 -55.07 -16.40
C SER A 472 -3.24 -53.79 -17.00
N SER A 473 -2.12 -53.79 -17.74
CA SER A 473 -1.20 -54.89 -18.11
C SER A 473 0.19 -54.35 -18.54
N LYS A 474 1.25 -55.13 -18.21
CA LYS A 474 2.62 -55.13 -18.81
C LYS A 474 3.48 -53.85 -18.69
N HIS A 475 4.53 -53.98 -17.86
CA HIS A 475 5.83 -53.26 -17.84
C HIS A 475 5.88 -51.73 -18.03
N ALA A 476 5.99 -51.00 -16.90
CA ALA A 476 7.04 -50.01 -16.65
C ALA A 476 7.19 -49.77 -15.13
N ASP A 477 8.43 -49.81 -14.65
CA ASP A 477 9.04 -49.28 -13.43
C ASP A 477 8.20 -49.07 -12.14
N ARG A 478 8.50 -49.90 -11.13
CA ARG A 478 8.24 -49.58 -9.71
C ARG A 478 9.43 -48.84 -9.13
N ALA A 479 9.20 -47.78 -8.38
CA ALA A 479 10.25 -47.10 -7.62
C ALA A 479 10.90 -48.04 -6.59
N GLU A 480 12.25 -48.05 -6.57
CA GLU A 480 13.05 -48.70 -5.52
C GLU A 480 12.96 -47.89 -4.22
N GLU A 481 12.90 -48.57 -3.07
CA GLU A 481 12.79 -47.95 -1.74
C GLU A 481 14.13 -48.07 -0.99
N PHE A 482 14.80 -46.94 -0.75
CA PHE A 482 16.12 -46.87 -0.11
C PHE A 482 16.02 -46.35 1.32
N SER A 483 16.92 -46.82 2.19
CA SER A 483 16.95 -46.35 3.60
C SER A 483 17.72 -45.03 3.75
N LEU A 484 17.33 -44.17 4.70
CA LEU A 484 18.06 -42.92 4.95
C LEU A 484 19.54 -43.14 5.33
N ALA A 485 19.85 -44.24 6.00
CA ALA A 485 21.23 -44.59 6.38
C ALA A 485 22.08 -44.96 5.16
N GLU A 486 21.51 -45.70 4.22
CA GLU A 486 22.13 -46.05 2.93
C GLU A 486 22.35 -44.83 2.05
N LEU A 487 21.36 -43.94 1.94
CA LEU A 487 21.50 -42.66 1.24
C LEU A 487 22.52 -41.72 1.91
N ALA A 488 22.64 -41.77 3.24
CA ALA A 488 23.69 -41.05 3.96
C ALA A 488 25.08 -41.63 3.65
N VAL A 489 25.27 -42.96 3.63
CA VAL A 489 26.54 -43.58 3.23
C VAL A 489 26.88 -43.20 1.77
N ALA A 490 25.92 -43.32 0.86
CA ALA A 490 26.09 -43.01 -0.55
C ALA A 490 26.54 -41.56 -0.83
N THR A 491 26.16 -40.60 0.03
CA THR A 491 26.45 -39.16 -0.12
C THR A 491 27.57 -38.64 0.78
N ASN A 492 28.30 -39.52 1.48
CA ASN A 492 29.23 -39.17 2.55
C ASN A 492 28.58 -38.24 3.61
N ASN A 493 27.49 -38.74 4.20
CA ASN A 493 26.63 -38.06 5.17
C ASN A 493 26.08 -36.69 4.67
N PHE A 494 25.68 -36.61 3.40
CA PHE A 494 25.26 -35.38 2.74
C PHE A 494 26.33 -34.27 2.78
N SER A 495 27.59 -34.62 2.49
CA SER A 495 28.71 -33.67 2.43
C SER A 495 28.43 -32.55 1.42
N LEU A 496 28.87 -31.32 1.75
CA LEU A 496 28.82 -30.17 0.85
C LEU A 496 29.66 -30.38 -0.41
N GLU A 497 30.72 -31.19 -0.35
CA GLU A 497 31.56 -31.57 -1.50
C GLU A 497 30.78 -32.37 -2.55
N ASN A 498 29.74 -33.09 -2.11
CA ASN A 498 28.85 -33.85 -2.97
C ASN A 498 27.62 -33.05 -3.41
N LYS A 499 27.49 -31.76 -3.08
CA LYS A 499 26.32 -30.95 -3.46
C LYS A 499 26.34 -30.67 -4.97
N ILE A 500 25.31 -31.11 -5.69
CA ILE A 500 25.08 -30.78 -7.11
C ILE A 500 24.36 -29.44 -7.25
N GLY A 501 23.36 -29.17 -6.39
CA GLY A 501 22.54 -27.96 -6.48
C GLY A 501 21.55 -27.82 -5.33
N ALA A 502 20.87 -26.68 -5.26
CA ALA A 502 19.81 -26.42 -4.28
C ALA A 502 18.67 -25.59 -4.91
N GLY A 503 17.44 -25.80 -4.45
CA GLY A 503 16.28 -25.01 -4.83
C GLY A 503 15.17 -25.09 -3.79
N SER A 504 14.00 -24.51 -4.08
CA SER A 504 12.85 -24.41 -3.17
C SER A 504 12.32 -25.74 -2.60
N PHE A 505 12.66 -26.86 -3.24
CA PHE A 505 12.28 -28.22 -2.86
C PHE A 505 13.41 -29.03 -2.18
N GLY A 506 14.48 -28.36 -1.75
CA GLY A 506 15.61 -28.97 -1.03
C GLY A 506 16.92 -29.03 -1.83
N VAL A 507 17.90 -29.73 -1.26
CA VAL A 507 19.27 -29.82 -1.79
C VAL A 507 19.50 -31.16 -2.47
N VAL A 508 20.16 -31.15 -3.64
CA VAL A 508 20.51 -32.34 -4.42
C VAL A 508 21.98 -32.67 -4.23
N TYR A 509 22.27 -33.92 -3.87
CA TYR A 509 23.61 -34.44 -3.66
C TYR A 509 23.93 -35.55 -4.66
N ARG A 510 25.18 -35.60 -5.13
CA ARG A 510 25.76 -36.75 -5.81
C ARG A 510 25.94 -37.86 -4.77
N GLY A 511 25.43 -39.04 -5.06
CA GLY A 511 25.71 -40.23 -4.26
C GLY A 511 26.12 -41.40 -5.12
N LYS A 512 26.79 -42.38 -4.53
CA LYS A 512 27.08 -43.66 -5.16
C LYS A 512 26.52 -44.79 -4.31
N LEU A 513 25.57 -45.53 -4.87
CA LEU A 513 24.94 -46.67 -4.20
C LEU A 513 25.93 -47.83 -4.05
N SER A 514 25.62 -48.78 -3.17
CA SER A 514 26.49 -49.94 -2.88
C SER A 514 26.67 -50.89 -4.07
N ASP A 515 25.78 -50.83 -5.06
CA ASP A 515 25.88 -51.55 -6.34
C ASP A 515 26.75 -50.82 -7.38
N GLY A 516 27.27 -49.64 -7.04
CA GLY A 516 28.11 -48.81 -7.91
C GLY A 516 27.36 -47.82 -8.79
N ARG A 517 26.01 -47.77 -8.77
CA ARG A 517 25.23 -46.74 -9.50
C ARG A 517 25.49 -45.35 -8.91
N ASP A 518 25.87 -44.40 -9.77
CA ASP A 518 25.88 -42.98 -9.42
C ASP A 518 24.45 -42.42 -9.50
N VAL A 519 24.02 -41.68 -8.48
CA VAL A 519 22.63 -41.21 -8.31
C VAL A 519 22.58 -39.76 -7.81
N ALA A 520 21.48 -39.06 -8.14
CA ALA A 520 21.17 -37.74 -7.59
C ALA A 520 20.15 -37.87 -6.45
N ILE A 521 20.58 -37.60 -5.22
CA ILE A 521 19.76 -37.76 -4.01
C ILE A 521 19.26 -36.39 -3.56
N LYS A 522 17.97 -36.13 -3.76
CA LYS A 522 17.29 -34.90 -3.34
C LYS A 522 16.78 -35.02 -1.92
N ARG A 523 17.33 -34.22 -1.00
CA ARG A 523 16.93 -34.18 0.41
C ARG A 523 16.06 -32.95 0.67
N GLY A 524 14.79 -33.19 1.03
CA GLY A 524 13.89 -32.15 1.53
C GLY A 524 14.33 -31.65 2.92
N GLU A 525 14.19 -30.36 3.17
CA GLU A 525 14.51 -29.77 4.47
C GLU A 525 13.42 -30.08 5.50
N ILE A 526 13.82 -30.63 6.65
CA ILE A 526 12.92 -30.93 7.78
C ILE A 526 13.49 -30.21 9.01
N GLY A 527 13.10 -28.95 9.21
CA GLY A 527 13.54 -28.13 10.33
C GLY A 527 12.88 -26.75 10.38
N HIS A 528 12.24 -26.42 11.49
CA HIS A 528 11.70 -25.07 11.74
C HIS A 528 12.81 -24.01 11.84
N LYS A 529 12.51 -22.78 11.39
CA LYS A 529 13.28 -21.52 11.55
C LYS A 529 14.38 -21.17 10.52
N THR A 530 14.09 -21.21 9.22
CA THR A 530 14.89 -20.44 8.22
C THR A 530 14.12 -19.85 7.02
N LYS A 531 12.78 -19.86 7.02
CA LYS A 531 11.98 -19.16 5.99
C LYS A 531 12.03 -17.64 6.13
N LYS A 532 12.99 -16.99 5.46
CA LYS A 532 12.78 -15.64 4.87
C LYS A 532 13.80 -15.18 3.82
N PHE A 533 14.91 -15.87 3.61
CA PHE A 533 15.93 -15.43 2.64
C PHE A 533 15.86 -16.15 1.28
N GLN A 534 15.49 -17.43 1.26
CA GLN A 534 15.58 -18.27 0.05
C GLN A 534 14.32 -18.27 -0.84
N GLU A 535 13.14 -17.93 -0.30
CA GLU A 535 11.92 -17.77 -1.11
C GLU A 535 12.03 -16.60 -2.12
N LYS A 536 12.99 -15.68 -1.91
CA LYS A 536 13.15 -14.48 -2.74
C LYS A 536 13.89 -14.73 -4.06
N GLU A 537 14.76 -15.74 -4.13
CA GLU A 537 15.39 -16.18 -5.39
C GLU A 537 14.48 -17.13 -6.15
N SER A 538 13.88 -18.12 -5.47
CA SER A 538 13.03 -19.11 -6.16
C SER A 538 11.75 -18.53 -6.75
N ALA A 539 11.20 -17.44 -6.19
CA ALA A 539 10.09 -16.72 -6.79
C ALA A 539 10.54 -15.99 -8.07
N PHE A 540 11.70 -15.33 -8.02
CA PHE A 540 12.27 -14.59 -9.15
C PHE A 540 12.56 -15.51 -10.35
N ASP A 541 13.18 -16.67 -10.13
CA ASP A 541 13.42 -17.67 -11.20
C ASP A 541 12.11 -18.27 -11.74
N SER A 542 11.08 -18.44 -10.90
CA SER A 542 9.76 -18.93 -11.33
C SER A 542 8.97 -17.89 -12.15
N GLU A 543 9.13 -16.60 -11.83
CA GLU A 543 8.52 -15.51 -12.60
C GLU A 543 9.28 -15.28 -13.92
N LEU A 544 10.60 -15.37 -13.92
CA LEU A 544 11.42 -15.24 -15.13
C LEU A 544 11.15 -16.39 -16.11
N SER A 545 11.00 -17.63 -15.63
CA SER A 545 10.64 -18.77 -16.48
C SER A 545 9.22 -18.69 -17.02
N PHE A 546 8.25 -18.12 -16.27
CA PHE A 546 6.92 -17.80 -16.82
C PHE A 546 7.02 -16.73 -17.92
N LEU A 547 7.73 -15.62 -17.67
CA LEU A 547 7.90 -14.52 -18.63
C LEU A 547 8.60 -14.95 -19.92
N VAL A 548 9.62 -15.82 -19.84
CA VAL A 548 10.32 -16.34 -21.02
C VAL A 548 9.43 -17.28 -21.83
N VAL A 549 8.64 -18.14 -21.18
CA VAL A 549 7.71 -19.05 -21.87
C VAL A 549 6.56 -18.27 -22.54
N ASP A 550 5.95 -17.31 -21.82
CA ASP A 550 4.88 -16.45 -22.34
C ASP A 550 5.33 -15.55 -23.51
N PHE A 551 6.63 -15.20 -23.57
CA PHE A 551 7.22 -14.46 -24.69
C PHE A 551 7.63 -15.36 -25.86
N ALA A 552 8.35 -16.45 -25.58
CA ALA A 552 8.97 -17.28 -26.61
C ALA A 552 7.96 -18.19 -27.33
N VAL A 553 7.01 -18.81 -26.62
CA VAL A 553 6.07 -19.77 -27.23
C VAL A 553 5.22 -19.13 -28.33
N PRO A 554 4.58 -17.96 -28.13
CA PRO A 554 3.82 -17.30 -29.21
C PRO A 554 4.69 -16.90 -30.40
N ALA A 555 5.93 -16.46 -30.16
CA ALA A 555 6.86 -16.07 -31.22
C ALA A 555 7.33 -17.29 -32.05
N ILE A 556 7.62 -18.42 -31.41
CA ILE A 556 7.97 -19.67 -32.09
C ILE A 556 6.79 -20.18 -32.92
N MET A 557 5.57 -20.19 -32.35
CA MET A 557 4.35 -20.58 -33.07
C MET A 557 4.01 -19.68 -34.26
N ALA A 558 4.42 -18.41 -34.22
CA ALA A 558 4.26 -17.46 -35.32
C ALA A 558 5.37 -17.54 -36.39
N GLY A 559 6.37 -18.41 -36.23
CA GLY A 559 7.55 -18.48 -37.09
C GLY A 559 8.54 -17.32 -36.91
N GLU A 560 8.37 -16.51 -35.85
CA GLU A 560 9.15 -15.29 -35.60
C GLU A 560 10.40 -15.55 -34.74
N LEU A 561 11.15 -16.62 -35.03
CA LEU A 561 12.30 -17.06 -34.21
C LEU A 561 13.34 -15.95 -33.96
N VAL A 562 13.50 -15.02 -34.90
CA VAL A 562 14.39 -13.84 -34.78
C VAL A 562 14.09 -12.98 -33.53
N LYS A 563 12.87 -13.02 -32.98
CA LYS A 563 12.52 -12.33 -31.72
C LYS A 563 13.01 -13.05 -30.46
N VAL A 564 13.32 -14.34 -30.56
CA VAL A 564 13.70 -15.22 -29.44
C VAL A 564 15.22 -15.49 -29.41
N LEU A 565 15.88 -15.45 -30.56
CA LEU A 565 17.32 -15.65 -30.68
C LEU A 565 18.13 -14.50 -30.04
N ASP A 566 19.29 -14.84 -29.46
CA ASP A 566 20.20 -13.86 -28.89
C ASP A 566 20.87 -13.05 -30.01
N GLN A 567 20.55 -11.76 -30.08
CA GLN A 567 21.04 -10.83 -31.11
C GLN A 567 22.58 -10.74 -31.18
N ARG A 568 23.30 -11.15 -30.13
CA ARG A 568 24.77 -11.16 -30.08
C ARG A 568 25.40 -12.30 -30.89
N VAL A 569 24.62 -13.34 -31.22
CA VAL A 569 25.09 -14.52 -31.95
C VAL A 569 24.97 -14.32 -33.48
N GLY A 570 24.22 -13.32 -33.92
CA GLY A 570 23.91 -13.08 -35.33
C GLY A 570 22.72 -13.90 -35.83
N PRO A 571 22.22 -13.64 -37.05
CA PRO A 571 21.23 -14.51 -37.68
C PRO A 571 21.90 -15.85 -38.08
N PRO A 572 21.21 -16.99 -37.94
CA PRO A 572 21.75 -18.29 -38.36
C PRO A 572 21.99 -18.32 -39.87
N GLU A 573 23.01 -19.07 -40.30
CA GLU A 573 23.26 -19.29 -41.71
C GLU A 573 22.16 -20.15 -42.37
N LEU A 574 22.10 -20.15 -43.71
CA LEU A 574 20.98 -20.76 -44.48
C LEU A 574 20.83 -22.28 -44.25
N ASN A 575 21.92 -22.91 -43.84
CA ASN A 575 22.08 -24.32 -43.44
C ASN A 575 21.78 -24.58 -41.96
N GLU A 576 21.98 -23.60 -41.08
CA GLU A 576 21.71 -23.71 -39.64
C GLU A 576 20.24 -23.44 -39.27
N ALA A 577 19.50 -22.74 -40.13
CA ALA A 577 18.12 -22.34 -39.87
C ALA A 577 17.19 -23.52 -39.51
N GLU A 578 17.29 -24.67 -40.20
CA GLU A 578 16.48 -25.87 -39.90
C GLU A 578 16.83 -26.49 -38.54
N ALA A 579 18.12 -26.47 -38.15
CA ALA A 579 18.56 -26.93 -36.84
C ALA A 579 18.03 -26.05 -35.71
N VAL A 580 18.11 -24.73 -35.90
CA VAL A 580 17.60 -23.72 -34.95
C VAL A 580 16.07 -23.83 -34.80
N GLU A 581 15.35 -24.05 -35.89
CA GLU A 581 13.90 -24.29 -35.88
C GLU A 581 13.54 -25.56 -35.09
N LEU A 582 14.23 -26.68 -35.35
CA LEU A 582 14.01 -27.95 -34.66
C LEU A 582 14.27 -27.86 -33.15
N VAL A 583 15.31 -27.11 -32.73
CA VAL A 583 15.61 -26.84 -31.32
C VAL A 583 14.50 -25.99 -30.68
N ALA A 584 14.02 -24.94 -31.36
CA ALA A 584 12.98 -24.06 -30.85
C ALA A 584 11.65 -24.79 -30.64
N TYR A 585 11.20 -25.60 -31.60
CA TYR A 585 10.00 -26.43 -31.42
C TYR A 585 10.17 -27.47 -30.30
N THR A 586 11.33 -28.11 -30.20
CA THR A 586 11.60 -29.06 -29.11
C THR A 586 11.52 -28.38 -27.75
N ALA A 587 12.09 -27.18 -27.60
CA ALA A 587 11.99 -26.38 -26.38
C ALA A 587 10.54 -25.97 -26.05
N MET A 588 9.76 -25.54 -27.06
CA MET A 588 8.34 -25.19 -26.92
C MET A 588 7.52 -26.38 -26.37
N HIS A 589 7.73 -27.59 -26.90
CA HIS A 589 7.02 -28.78 -26.41
C HIS A 589 7.46 -29.22 -25.00
N CYS A 590 8.72 -28.97 -24.60
CA CYS A 590 9.21 -29.28 -23.24
C CYS A 590 8.50 -28.45 -22.14
N VAL A 591 8.06 -27.23 -22.45
CA VAL A 591 7.46 -26.30 -21.47
C VAL A 591 5.94 -26.35 -21.41
N ASN A 592 5.28 -27.25 -22.16
CA ASN A 592 3.82 -27.38 -22.17
C ASN A 592 3.25 -27.59 -20.75
N LEU A 593 2.16 -26.90 -20.41
CA LEU A 593 1.48 -27.03 -19.11
C LEU A 593 0.96 -28.46 -18.86
N GLU A 594 0.50 -29.15 -19.90
CA GLU A 594 0.06 -30.54 -19.80
C GLU A 594 1.25 -31.50 -19.87
N GLY A 595 1.64 -32.05 -18.71
CA GLY A 595 2.78 -32.98 -18.61
C GLY A 595 2.67 -34.27 -19.43
N LYS A 596 1.50 -34.57 -20.02
CA LYS A 596 1.29 -35.69 -20.97
C LYS A 596 1.64 -35.34 -22.41
N GLU A 597 1.65 -34.06 -22.75
CA GLU A 597 1.94 -33.53 -24.09
C GLU A 597 3.42 -33.11 -24.24
N ARG A 598 4.21 -33.28 -23.18
CA ARG A 598 5.66 -33.08 -23.22
C ARG A 598 6.35 -34.30 -23.85
N PRO A 599 7.39 -34.10 -24.67
CA PRO A 599 8.19 -35.18 -25.22
C PRO A 599 8.91 -35.96 -24.10
N THR A 600 9.18 -37.24 -24.33
CA THR A 600 10.04 -38.00 -23.41
C THR A 600 11.49 -37.53 -23.53
N ILE A 601 12.32 -37.80 -22.52
CA ILE A 601 13.74 -37.44 -22.60
C ILE A 601 14.45 -38.10 -23.79
N THR A 602 13.98 -39.29 -24.21
CA THR A 602 14.46 -39.98 -25.41
C THR A 602 14.14 -39.20 -26.69
N ASP A 603 12.93 -38.65 -26.81
CA ASP A 603 12.52 -37.85 -27.97
C ASP A 603 13.27 -36.52 -28.02
N ILE A 604 13.50 -35.90 -26.85
CA ILE A 604 14.30 -34.67 -26.73
C ILE A 604 15.74 -34.92 -27.21
N VAL A 605 16.38 -36.01 -26.76
CA VAL A 605 17.74 -36.36 -27.18
C VAL A 605 17.78 -36.63 -28.68
N ALA A 606 16.85 -37.41 -29.23
CA ALA A 606 16.80 -37.70 -30.67
C ALA A 606 16.60 -36.43 -31.54
N ASN A 607 15.79 -35.47 -31.09
CA ASN A 607 15.63 -34.19 -31.78
C ASN A 607 16.89 -33.32 -31.73
N LEU A 608 17.60 -33.31 -30.59
CA LEU A 608 18.84 -32.57 -30.44
C LEU A 608 20.01 -33.18 -31.23
N GLU A 609 20.10 -34.52 -31.28
CA GLU A 609 21.06 -35.24 -32.13
C GLU A 609 20.79 -34.95 -33.62
N ARG A 610 19.52 -34.91 -34.04
CA ARG A 610 19.13 -34.52 -35.40
C ARG A 610 19.48 -33.06 -35.71
N ALA A 611 19.25 -32.14 -34.78
CA ALA A 611 19.63 -30.73 -34.95
C ALA A 611 21.15 -30.57 -35.07
N LEU A 612 21.93 -31.31 -34.28
CA LEU A 612 23.40 -31.30 -34.35
C LEU A 612 23.90 -31.83 -35.70
N ALA A 613 23.32 -32.92 -36.22
CA ALA A 613 23.69 -33.47 -37.53
C ALA A 613 23.47 -32.47 -38.70
N LEU A 614 22.39 -31.69 -38.65
CA LEU A 614 22.12 -30.61 -39.61
C LEU A 614 23.19 -29.50 -39.57
N CYS A 615 23.79 -29.24 -38.40
CA CYS A 615 24.92 -28.33 -38.26
C CYS A 615 26.24 -28.95 -38.74
N ASP A 616 26.52 -30.23 -38.46
CA ASP A 616 27.79 -30.87 -38.81
C ASP A 616 27.99 -31.04 -40.34
N ASP A 617 26.92 -31.23 -41.11
CA ASP A 617 26.98 -31.27 -42.59
C ASP A 617 27.45 -29.94 -43.22
N SER A 618 27.48 -28.82 -42.46
CA SER A 618 27.95 -27.52 -42.95
C SER A 618 29.46 -27.39 -43.12
N HIS A 619 30.25 -28.14 -42.34
CA HIS A 619 31.71 -27.97 -42.26
C HIS A 619 32.52 -29.06 -42.99
N GLY A 620 31.85 -29.90 -43.80
CA GLY A 620 32.33 -31.22 -44.21
C GLY A 620 32.72 -31.48 -45.68
N SER A 621 33.08 -30.49 -46.53
CA SER A 621 33.68 -30.83 -47.86
C SER A 621 34.55 -29.77 -48.56
N ILE A 622 35.48 -29.10 -47.84
CA ILE A 622 36.68 -28.52 -48.49
C ILE A 622 37.95 -29.16 -47.92
N SER A 623 38.19 -30.41 -48.31
CA SER A 623 39.51 -31.03 -48.23
C SER A 623 40.09 -31.17 -49.63
N SER A 624 41.25 -30.56 -49.85
CA SER A 624 41.96 -30.62 -51.13
C SER A 624 42.32 -32.07 -51.47
N GLY A 625 41.80 -32.56 -52.60
CA GLY A 625 41.97 -33.95 -53.04
C GLY A 625 41.83 -34.06 -54.54
N THR A 626 42.94 -33.87 -55.26
CA THR A 626 43.02 -34.07 -56.71
C THR A 626 42.75 -35.53 -57.07
N ILE A 627 41.82 -35.81 -57.99
CA ILE A 627 41.90 -36.95 -58.94
C ILE A 627 40.92 -36.77 -60.11
N SER A 628 41.34 -37.32 -61.24
CA SER A 628 40.99 -37.13 -62.65
C SER A 628 39.53 -37.26 -63.13
N ILE A 629 39.28 -36.49 -64.19
CA ILE A 629 38.40 -36.74 -65.35
C ILE A 629 38.25 -38.24 -65.70
N VAL A 630 37.02 -38.69 -65.95
CA VAL A 630 36.67 -39.60 -67.06
C VAL A 630 35.34 -39.13 -67.66
N SER A 631 35.25 -39.07 -68.99
CA SER A 631 34.03 -38.80 -69.74
C SER A 631 33.34 -40.09 -70.18
N GLU A 632 32.01 -40.13 -70.16
CA GLU A 632 31.16 -40.63 -71.25
C GLU A 632 29.74 -40.04 -71.14
#